data_AF-A0A317GX64-F1
#
_entry.id   AF-A0A317GX64-F1
#
_cell.length_a   1.000
_cell.length_b   1.000
_cell.length_c   1.000
_cell.angle_alpha   90.00
_cell.angle_beta   90.00
_cell.angle_gamma   90.00
#
_symmetry.space_group_name_H-M   'P 1'
#
loop_
_entity.id
_entity.type
_entity.pdbx_description
1 polymer ?
#
loop_
_entity_poly.entity_id
_entity_poly.type
_entity_poly.pdbx_seq_one_letter_code
_entity_poly.pdbx_strand_id
1 'polypeptide(L)'
;MTARSSHHPLDGQLPADELQAEHLVPVARGGRNANGNLVPASRECNQMKCQKACAEFFRWLVLHDCDPGQDTFADSWKLPGEYIS
;
A
#
# COMPACT_ATOMS: atom_id res chain seq x y z
N MET A 1 -7.02 -18.04 16.86
CA MET A 1 -5.76 -17.43 16.40
C MET A 1 -5.67 -17.67 14.90
N THR A 2 -6.23 -16.77 14.09
CA THR A 2 -6.19 -16.92 12.63
C THR A 2 -4.80 -16.52 12.17
N ALA A 3 -4.12 -17.42 11.46
CA ALA A 3 -2.82 -17.12 10.87
C ALA A 3 -2.99 -15.94 9.91
N ARG A 4 -2.41 -14.79 10.25
CA ARG A 4 -2.35 -13.65 9.33
C ARG A 4 -1.39 -14.05 8.21
N SER A 5 -1.93 -14.32 7.03
CA SER A 5 -1.11 -14.55 5.85
C SER A 5 -0.24 -13.32 5.68
N SER A 6 1.08 -13.49 5.80
CA SER A 6 2.03 -12.39 5.79
C SER A 6 2.25 -11.91 4.36
N HIS A 7 1.24 -11.28 3.76
CA HIS A 7 1.40 -10.56 2.50
C HIS A 7 2.25 -9.33 2.80
N HIS A 8 3.47 -9.26 2.27
CA HIS A 8 4.24 -8.05 2.43
C HIS A 8 3.60 -7.00 1.49
N PRO A 9 3.26 -5.81 1.97
CA PRO A 9 2.46 -4.83 1.22
C PRO A 9 3.05 -4.34 -0.12
N LEU A 10 4.29 -4.75 -0.45
CA LEU A 10 5.08 -4.25 -1.57
C LEU A 10 6.07 -5.32 -2.12
N ASP A 11 5.84 -6.62 -1.89
CA ASP A 11 6.76 -7.70 -2.33
C ASP A 11 6.23 -8.62 -3.44
N GLY A 12 5.10 -8.28 -4.06
CA GLY A 12 4.73 -8.88 -5.35
C GLY A 12 4.27 -10.35 -5.32
N GLN A 13 3.57 -10.79 -4.27
CA GLN A 13 3.02 -12.15 -4.21
C GLN A 13 1.84 -12.42 -5.18
N LEU A 14 1.37 -11.40 -5.91
CA LEU A 14 0.30 -11.50 -6.90
C LEU A 14 0.85 -11.81 -8.32
N PRO A 15 -0.01 -12.33 -9.22
CA PRO A 15 0.29 -12.44 -10.64
C PRO A 15 0.81 -11.13 -11.23
N ALA A 16 1.71 -11.21 -12.21
CA ALA A 16 2.37 -10.03 -12.79
C ALA A 16 1.40 -9.03 -13.44
N ASP A 17 0.24 -9.49 -13.91
CA ASP A 17 -0.84 -8.67 -14.49
C ASP A 17 -1.70 -7.95 -13.44
N GLU A 18 -1.63 -8.35 -12.18
CA GLU A 18 -2.28 -7.68 -11.04
C GLU A 18 -1.35 -6.71 -10.31
N LEU A 19 -0.05 -6.75 -10.63
CA LEU A 19 0.97 -5.88 -10.04
C LEU A 19 1.08 -4.56 -10.79
N GLN A 20 1.20 -3.50 -10.00
CA GLN A 20 1.45 -2.14 -10.45
C GLN A 20 2.78 -1.64 -9.88
N ALA A 21 3.42 -0.72 -10.60
CA ALA A 21 4.64 -0.08 -10.12
C ALA A 21 4.28 1.03 -9.12
N GLU A 22 4.72 0.89 -7.88
CA GLU A 22 4.49 1.83 -6.78
C GLU A 22 5.78 2.54 -6.38
N HIS A 23 5.69 3.83 -6.04
CA HIS A 23 6.86 4.59 -5.62
C HIS A 23 7.14 4.45 -4.13
N LEU A 24 8.34 4.04 -3.74
CA LEU A 24 8.77 4.01 -2.34
C LEU A 24 8.66 5.40 -1.70
N VAL A 25 9.09 6.43 -2.42
CA VAL A 25 8.86 7.85 -2.13
C VAL A 25 7.93 8.40 -3.21
N PRO A 26 6.74 8.92 -2.85
CA PRO A 26 5.81 9.50 -3.83
C PRO A 26 6.44 10.64 -4.63
N VAL A 27 6.06 10.75 -5.91
CA VAL A 27 6.52 11.84 -6.79
C VAL A 27 6.19 13.21 -6.22
N ALA A 28 5.00 13.37 -5.62
CA ALA A 28 4.59 14.62 -4.96
C ALA A 28 5.48 15.00 -3.76
N ARG A 29 6.27 14.06 -3.23
CA ARG A 29 7.23 14.26 -2.13
C ARG A 29 8.68 14.21 -2.61
N GLY A 30 8.93 14.41 -3.90
CA GLY A 30 10.27 14.46 -4.48
C GLY A 30 10.86 13.09 -4.89
N GLY A 31 10.05 12.03 -4.88
CA GLY A 31 10.43 10.74 -5.43
C GLY A 31 10.60 10.78 -6.96
N ARG A 32 11.45 9.90 -7.50
CA ARG A 32 11.76 9.84 -8.93
C ARG A 32 11.25 8.55 -9.56
N ASN A 33 10.93 8.59 -10.86
CA ASN A 33 10.69 7.41 -11.68
C ASN A 33 12.03 6.70 -11.97
N ALA A 34 12.59 6.04 -10.96
CA ALA A 34 13.85 5.32 -11.05
C ALA A 34 13.67 3.91 -10.48
N ASN A 35 14.39 2.93 -11.02
CA ASN A 35 14.26 1.52 -10.61
C ASN A 35 14.42 1.32 -9.09
N GLY A 36 15.30 2.09 -8.43
CA GLY A 36 15.50 2.02 -6.98
C GLY A 36 14.38 2.67 -6.14
N ASN A 37 13.41 3.32 -6.78
CA ASN A 37 12.24 3.92 -6.13
C ASN A 37 10.93 3.24 -6.54
N LEU A 38 10.97 2.24 -7.43
CA LEU A 38 9.79 1.53 -7.91
C LEU A 38 9.77 0.12 -7.34
N VAL A 39 8.62 -0.30 -6.82
CA VAL A 39 8.38 -1.65 -6.33
C VAL A 39 7.07 -2.20 -6.88
N PRO A 40 6.97 -3.52 -7.11
CA PRO A 40 5.71 -4.14 -7.48
C PRO A 40 4.76 -4.16 -6.28
N ALA A 41 3.52 -3.74 -6.49
CA ALA A 41 2.51 -3.69 -5.45
C ALA A 41 1.12 -3.93 -6.04
N SER A 42 0.19 -4.44 -5.23
CA SER A 42 -1.20 -4.59 -5.66
C SER A 42 -1.87 -3.22 -5.81
N ARG A 43 -2.95 -3.19 -6.59
CA ARG A 43 -3.78 -1.98 -6.74
C ARG A 43 -4.31 -1.50 -5.38
N GLU A 44 -4.66 -2.42 -4.50
CA GLU A 44 -5.19 -2.17 -3.15
C GLU A 44 -4.13 -1.52 -2.27
N CYS A 45 -2.90 -2.08 -2.24
CA CYS A 45 -1.79 -1.51 -1.49
C CYS A 45 -1.46 -0.09 -1.97
N ASN A 46 -1.47 0.14 -3.30
CA ASN A 46 -1.22 1.46 -3.87
C ASN A 46 -2.28 2.48 -3.45
N GLN A 47 -3.55 2.08 -3.51
CA GLN A 47 -4.67 2.92 -3.08
C GLN A 47 -4.64 3.21 -1.58
N MET A 48 -4.21 2.27 -0.73
CA MET A 48 -4.11 2.50 0.72
C MET A 48 -2.88 3.34 1.11
N LYS A 49 -1.76 3.15 0.40
CA LYS A 49 -0.53 3.89 0.61
C LYS A 49 -0.72 5.38 0.32
N CYS A 50 -1.49 5.73 -0.72
CA CYS A 50 -1.72 7.12 -1.13
C CYS A 50 -0.38 7.89 -1.24
N GLN A 51 -0.30 9.05 -0.59
CA GLN A 51 0.89 9.90 -0.56
C GLN A 51 1.87 9.55 0.58
N LYS A 52 1.73 8.40 1.25
CA LYS A 52 2.66 7.98 2.30
C LYS A 52 3.96 7.49 1.66
N ALA A 53 5.09 7.83 2.27
CA ALA A 53 6.33 7.13 2.00
C ALA A 53 6.22 5.68 2.49
N CYS A 54 7.01 4.77 1.90
CA CYS A 54 6.99 3.34 2.23
C CYS A 54 7.09 3.07 3.74
N ALA A 55 8.03 3.72 4.44
CA ALA A 55 8.18 3.59 5.89
C ALA A 55 6.95 4.08 6.69
N GLU A 56 6.32 5.17 6.24
CA GLU A 56 5.10 5.69 6.87
C GLU A 56 3.92 4.74 6.66
N PHE A 57 3.83 4.12 5.48
CA PHE A 57 2.79 3.15 5.17
C PHE A 57 2.93 1.88 6.01
N PHE A 58 4.14 1.33 6.14
CA PHE A 58 4.38 0.18 7.03
C PHE A 58 4.03 0.50 8.48
N ARG A 59 4.40 1.69 8.95
CA ARG A 59 4.00 2.14 10.29
C ARG A 59 2.48 2.25 10.42
N TRP A 60 1.81 2.77 9.39
CA TRP A 60 0.35 2.90 9.37
C TRP A 60 -0.34 1.53 9.45
N LEU A 61 0.13 0.54 8.69
CA LEU A 61 -0.40 -0.83 8.71
C LEU A 61 -0.29 -1.46 10.09
N VAL A 62 0.88 -1.35 10.73
CA VAL A 62 1.10 -1.86 12.10
C VAL A 62 0.17 -1.19 13.11
N LEU A 63 -0.10 0.11 12.96
CA LEU A 63 -0.97 0.85 13.88
C LEU A 63 -2.47 0.57 13.68
N HIS A 64 -2.87 0.17 12.48
CA HIS A 64 -4.29 0.00 12.13
C HIS A 64 -4.69 -1.46 11.96
N ASP A 65 -3.77 -2.41 12.20
CA ASP A 65 -3.96 -3.86 12.01
C ASP A 65 -4.56 -4.21 10.63
N CYS A 66 -4.26 -3.41 9.61
CA CYS A 66 -4.78 -3.60 8.26
C CYS A 66 -3.99 -4.69 7.53
N ASP A 67 -4.69 -5.67 6.98
CA ASP A 67 -4.14 -6.68 6.07
C ASP A 67 -4.65 -6.40 4.65
N PRO A 68 -3.88 -5.66 3.83
CA PRO A 68 -4.31 -5.29 2.49
C PRO A 68 -4.52 -6.50 1.55
N GLY A 69 -4.06 -7.70 1.94
CA GLY A 69 -4.24 -8.94 1.18
C GLY A 69 -5.46 -9.77 1.61
N GLN A 70 -6.17 -9.41 2.67
CA GLN A 70 -7.38 -10.12 3.14
C GLN A 70 -8.62 -9.23 3.19
N ASP A 71 -8.44 -7.91 3.19
CA ASP A 71 -9.53 -6.94 3.17
C ASP A 71 -10.05 -6.71 1.75
N THR A 72 -10.62 -7.73 1.10
CA THR A 72 -11.43 -7.55 -0.11
C THR A 72 -12.79 -6.94 0.27
N PHE A 73 -12.80 -5.70 0.76
CA PHE A 73 -14.01 -4.98 1.11
C PHE A 73 -14.31 -3.90 0.07
N ALA A 74 -15.12 -4.27 -0.92
CA ALA A 74 -15.82 -3.31 -1.76
C ALA A 74 -16.76 -2.36 -0.97
N ASP A 75 -16.93 -2.53 0.36
CA ASP A 75 -18.01 -1.90 1.13
C ASP A 75 -17.61 -1.00 2.31
N SER A 76 -16.32 -0.69 2.52
CA SER A 76 -15.89 0.07 3.73
C SER A 76 -14.94 1.23 3.45
N TRP A 77 -15.09 1.93 2.32
CA TRP A 77 -14.45 3.22 2.03
C TRP A 77 -14.94 4.39 2.91
N LYS A 78 -15.17 4.17 4.21
CA LYS A 78 -15.17 5.24 5.20
C LYS A 78 -13.75 5.42 5.70
N LEU A 79 -12.95 6.20 4.97
CA LEU A 79 -11.77 6.83 5.53
C LEU A 79 -12.21 7.57 6.81
N PRO A 80 -11.67 7.26 8.01
CA PRO A 80 -11.95 8.05 9.18
C PRO A 80 -11.26 9.41 9.01
N GLY A 81 -12.04 10.42 8.60
CA GLY A 81 -11.76 11.84 8.78
C GLY A 81 -10.51 12.40 8.07
N GLU A 82 -10.75 13.38 7.20
CA GLU A 82 -9.82 14.48 6.89
C GLU A 82 -8.42 14.12 6.38
N TYR A 83 -8.24 14.14 5.06
CA TYR A 83 -7.02 14.74 4.49
C TYR A 83 -7.28 15.25 3.07
N ILE A 84 -7.93 16.41 2.97
CA ILE A 84 -7.85 17.25 1.77
C ILE A 84 -7.82 18.69 2.26
N SER A 85 -6.65 19.32 2.13
CA SER A 85 -6.51 20.77 2.01
C SER A 85 -6.52 21.14 0.55
#